data_AF-A0A8S2W9L3-F1
#
_entry.id   AF-A0A8S2W9L3-F1
#
_cell.length_a   1.000
_cell.length_b   1.000
_cell.length_c   1.000
_cell.angle_alpha   90.00
_cell.angle_beta   90.00
_cell.angle_gamma   90.00
#
_symmetry.space_group_name_H-M   'P 1'
#
loop_
_entity.id
_entity.type
_entity.pdbx_description
1 polymer ?
#
loop_
_entity_poly.entity_id
_entity_poly.type
_entity_poly.pdbx_seq_one_letter_code
_entity_poly.pdbx_strand_id
1 'polypeptide(L)'
;TEFEAIFRRYDPNIIVLYLKFFQRVRITFTNSLNALHARINVHECNFHGSKFKTYFACPLPIRSTETYLRPPEPEKLFLISPPASPPVGWEQKIEDPPIVDLNLLAAIAQLQP
;
A
#
# COMPACT_ATOMS: atom_id res chain seq x y z
N THR A 1 -22.86 15.29 -3.21
CA THR A 1 -22.60 16.63 -3.80
C THR A 1 -23.14 16.64 -5.23
N GLU A 2 -23.44 17.80 -5.84
CA GLU A 2 -23.95 17.89 -7.22
C GLU A 2 -22.98 17.25 -8.23
N PHE A 3 -21.68 17.45 -8.03
CA PHE A 3 -20.63 16.81 -8.83
C PHE A 3 -20.69 15.28 -8.76
N GLU A 4 -20.78 14.69 -7.58
CA GLU A 4 -20.89 13.23 -7.43
C GLU A 4 -22.15 12.66 -8.08
N ALA A 5 -23.26 13.42 -8.11
CA ALA A 5 -24.52 12.97 -8.69
C ALA A 5 -24.39 12.64 -10.19
N ILE A 6 -23.52 13.36 -10.91
CA ILE A 6 -23.20 13.10 -12.33
C ILE A 6 -22.67 11.68 -12.50
N PHE A 7 -21.78 11.25 -11.60
CA PHE A 7 -21.13 9.93 -11.67
C PHE A 7 -22.00 8.83 -11.05
N ARG A 8 -22.80 9.16 -10.02
CA ARG A 8 -23.74 8.21 -9.40
C ARG A 8 -24.83 7.70 -10.33
N ARG A 9 -25.14 8.44 -11.41
CA ARG A 9 -26.06 7.99 -12.47
C ARG A 9 -25.56 6.73 -13.20
N TYR A 10 -24.24 6.55 -13.29
CA TYR A 10 -23.63 5.38 -13.94
C TYR A 10 -23.39 4.24 -12.96
N ASP A 11 -23.09 4.56 -11.71
CA ASP A 11 -22.82 3.58 -10.66
C ASP A 11 -23.21 4.16 -9.29
N PRO A 12 -24.15 3.56 -8.55
CA PRO A 12 -24.56 4.06 -7.24
C PRO A 12 -23.44 3.95 -6.18
N ASN A 13 -22.50 3.02 -6.36
CA ASN A 13 -21.48 2.65 -5.37
C ASN A 13 -20.09 3.20 -5.72
N ILE A 14 -20.02 4.41 -6.29
CA ILE A 14 -18.74 5.07 -6.58
C ILE A 14 -17.97 5.43 -5.31
N ILE A 15 -16.64 5.32 -5.38
CA ILE A 15 -15.73 5.85 -4.37
C ILE A 15 -15.06 7.09 -4.95
N VAL A 16 -15.15 8.21 -4.24
CA VAL A 16 -14.64 9.51 -4.69
C VAL A 16 -13.53 9.97 -3.77
N LEU A 17 -12.36 10.26 -4.35
CA LEU A 17 -11.19 10.78 -3.65
C LEU A 17 -10.84 12.16 -4.22
N TYR A 18 -11.00 13.18 -3.37
CA TYR A 18 -10.66 14.56 -3.71
C TYR A 18 -9.18 14.82 -3.44
N LEU A 19 -8.44 15.20 -4.48
CA LEU A 19 -7.04 15.59 -4.40
C LEU A 19 -6.98 17.12 -4.43
N LYS A 20 -7.36 17.76 -3.31
CA LYS A 20 -7.61 19.20 -3.19
C LYS A 20 -6.48 20.06 -3.76
N PHE A 21 -5.23 19.75 -3.41
CA PHE A 21 -4.06 20.51 -3.85
C PHE A 21 -3.71 20.32 -5.33
N PHE A 22 -4.17 19.23 -5.93
CA PHE A 22 -3.89 18.90 -7.34
C PHE A 22 -5.02 19.35 -8.28
N GLN A 23 -6.11 19.92 -7.74
CA GLN A 23 -7.34 20.23 -8.49
C GLN A 23 -7.83 19.01 -9.29
N ARG A 24 -7.67 17.82 -8.70
CA ARG A 24 -8.03 16.54 -9.33
C ARG A 24 -8.98 15.77 -8.44
N VAL A 25 -9.79 14.93 -9.07
CA VAL A 25 -10.66 13.98 -8.39
C VAL A 25 -10.43 12.63 -9.01
N ARG A 26 -10.24 11.61 -8.17
CA ARG A 26 -10.22 10.21 -8.59
C ARG A 26 -11.57 9.61 -8.26
N ILE A 27 -12.15 8.95 -9.26
CA ILE A 27 -13.44 8.27 -9.15
C ILE A 27 -13.18 6.80 -9.46
N THR A 28 -13.46 5.94 -8.49
CA THR A 28 -13.38 4.50 -8.64
C THR A 28 -14.80 3.95 -8.81
N PHE A 29 -15.03 3.27 -9.92
CA PHE A 29 -16.28 2.57 -10.23
C PHE A 29 -16.15 1.10 -9.83
N THR A 30 -17.29 0.47 -9.58
CA THR A 30 -17.38 -0.99 -9.36
C THR A 30 -17.06 -1.78 -10.63
N ASN A 31 -17.39 -1.22 -11.81
CA ASN A 31 -17.22 -1.88 -13.11
C ASN A 31 -16.48 -0.97 -14.10
N SER A 32 -15.57 -1.56 -14.89
CA SER A 32 -14.84 -0.89 -15.96
C SER A 32 -15.76 -0.37 -17.08
N LEU A 33 -16.87 -1.06 -17.37
CA LEU A 33 -17.86 -0.61 -18.36
C LEU A 33 -18.54 0.69 -17.92
N ASN A 34 -18.91 0.80 -16.65
CA ASN A 34 -19.50 2.03 -16.09
C ASN A 34 -18.50 3.19 -16.15
N ALA A 35 -17.22 2.91 -15.86
CA ALA A 35 -16.16 3.90 -15.97
C ALA A 35 -15.95 4.37 -17.43
N LEU A 36 -16.04 3.47 -18.41
CA LEU A 36 -15.97 3.79 -19.83
C LEU A 36 -17.14 4.68 -20.26
N HIS A 37 -18.38 4.29 -19.91
CA HIS A 37 -19.58 5.07 -20.21
C HIS A 37 -19.54 6.45 -19.56
N ALA A 38 -19.15 6.53 -18.28
CA ALA A 38 -18.98 7.80 -17.59
C ALA A 38 -17.92 8.67 -18.26
N ARG A 39 -16.78 8.09 -18.68
CA ARG A 39 -15.74 8.84 -19.39
C ARG A 39 -16.27 9.42 -20.70
N ILE A 40 -16.90 8.62 -21.56
CA ILE A 40 -17.38 9.08 -22.88
C ILE A 40 -18.34 10.25 -22.72
N ASN A 41 -19.26 10.17 -21.75
CA ASN A 41 -20.30 11.18 -21.57
C ASN A 41 -19.82 12.42 -20.81
N VAL A 42 -18.82 12.31 -19.93
CA VAL A 42 -18.38 13.41 -19.06
C VAL A 42 -17.13 14.11 -19.60
N HIS A 43 -16.39 13.48 -20.51
CA HIS A 43 -15.20 14.08 -21.11
C HIS A 43 -15.57 15.40 -21.80
N GLU A 44 -14.90 16.49 -21.41
CA GLU A 44 -15.12 17.85 -21.93
C GLU A 44 -16.51 18.46 -21.69
N CYS A 45 -17.31 17.89 -20.78
CA CYS A 45 -18.54 18.55 -20.33
C CYS A 45 -18.25 19.83 -19.55
N ASN A 46 -19.07 20.86 -19.80
CA ASN A 46 -19.08 22.08 -19.00
C ASN A 46 -19.73 21.82 -17.64
N PHE A 47 -19.04 22.19 -16.57
CA PHE A 47 -19.57 22.20 -15.22
C PHE A 47 -19.14 23.49 -14.51
N HIS A 48 -20.11 24.28 -14.04
CA HIS A 48 -19.91 25.64 -13.52
C HIS A 48 -18.98 26.51 -14.40
N GLY A 49 -19.13 26.43 -15.72
CA GLY A 49 -18.33 27.22 -16.68
C GLY A 49 -16.92 26.68 -16.96
N SER A 50 -16.49 25.60 -16.30
CA SER A 50 -15.20 24.94 -16.54
C SER A 50 -15.38 23.56 -17.16
N LYS A 51 -14.55 23.21 -18.15
CA LYS A 51 -14.52 21.87 -18.73
C LYS A 51 -13.55 20.98 -17.97
N PHE A 52 -13.98 19.78 -17.65
CA PHE A 52 -13.10 18.78 -17.05
C PHE A 52 -12.48 17.88 -18.11
N LYS A 53 -11.19 17.62 -17.97
CA LYS A 53 -10.52 16.56 -18.71
C LYS A 53 -10.54 15.28 -17.88
N THR A 54 -11.04 14.21 -18.46
CA THR A 54 -11.11 12.90 -17.82
C THR A 54 -10.04 11.97 -18.41
N TYR A 55 -9.41 11.18 -17.54
CA TYR A 55 -8.34 10.25 -17.89
C TYR A 55 -8.60 8.91 -17.22
N PHE A 56 -8.19 7.83 -17.86
CA PHE A 56 -8.14 6.53 -17.18
C PHE A 56 -6.98 6.51 -16.19
N ALA A 57 -7.25 6.03 -14.98
CA ALA A 57 -6.19 5.77 -14.02
C ALA A 57 -5.36 4.58 -14.53
N CYS A 58 -4.07 4.80 -14.74
CA CYS A 58 -3.14 3.72 -14.97
C CYS A 58 -2.81 3.07 -13.62
N PRO A 59 -3.17 1.79 -13.37
CA PRO A 59 -2.60 1.09 -12.25
C PRO A 59 -1.08 1.05 -12.48
N LEU A 60 -0.30 1.54 -11.52
CA LEU A 60 1.15 1.45 -11.61
C LEU A 60 1.50 -0.03 -11.83
N PRO A 61 2.13 -0.41 -12.95
CA PRO A 61 2.62 -1.76 -13.09
C PRO A 61 3.70 -1.90 -12.01
N ILE A 62 3.41 -2.67 -10.97
CA ILE A 62 4.44 -3.21 -10.10
C ILE A 62 5.32 -4.01 -11.05
N ARG A 63 6.46 -3.45 -11.43
CA ARG A 63 7.37 -4.08 -12.38
C ARG A 63 7.69 -5.47 -11.85
N SER A 64 7.65 -6.45 -12.75
CA SER A 64 7.85 -7.87 -12.48
C SER A 64 9.02 -8.09 -11.51
N THR A 65 8.73 -8.92 -10.52
CA THR A 65 9.44 -9.19 -9.26
C THR A 65 10.80 -9.88 -9.38
N GLU A 66 11.40 -9.94 -10.56
CA GLU A 66 12.68 -10.65 -10.77
C GLU A 66 13.86 -9.91 -10.11
N THR A 67 13.75 -8.60 -9.91
CA THR A 67 14.80 -7.74 -9.33
C THR A 67 14.53 -7.27 -7.90
N TYR A 68 13.39 -7.64 -7.30
CA TYR A 68 13.02 -7.22 -5.95
C TYR A 68 13.06 -8.40 -4.99
N LEU A 69 13.41 -8.13 -3.73
CA LEU A 69 13.31 -9.14 -2.67
C LEU A 69 11.84 -9.59 -2.54
N ARG A 70 11.64 -10.89 -2.33
CA ARG A 70 10.30 -11.44 -2.07
C ARG A 70 9.76 -10.90 -0.75
N PRO A 71 8.44 -10.68 -0.63
CA PRO A 71 7.83 -10.40 0.67
C PRO A 71 8.26 -11.47 1.69
N PRO A 72 8.58 -11.08 2.94
CA PRO A 72 8.96 -12.04 3.97
C PRO A 72 7.81 -13.00 4.25
N GLU A 73 8.14 -14.23 4.65
CA GLU A 73 7.14 -15.20 5.09
C GLU A 73 6.34 -14.61 6.28
N PRO A 74 5.01 -14.78 6.32
CA PRO A 74 4.15 -14.18 7.36
C PRO A 74 4.56 -14.55 8.80
N GLU A 75 5.25 -15.68 8.96
CA GLU A 75 5.75 -16.15 10.25
C GLU A 75 6.94 -15.34 10.78
N LYS A 76 7.67 -14.58 9.93
CA LYS A 76 8.89 -13.86 10.30
C LYS A 76 8.69 -12.34 10.46
N LEU A 77 7.44 -11.89 10.62
CA LEU A 77 7.08 -10.47 10.73
C LEU A 77 7.45 -9.83 12.09
N PHE A 78 7.85 -10.62 13.09
CA PHE A 78 8.27 -10.13 14.41
C PHE A 78 9.68 -9.52 14.43
N LEU A 79 10.48 -9.73 13.38
CA LEU A 79 11.87 -9.23 13.28
C LEU A 79 12.01 -7.95 12.44
N ILE A 80 10.91 -7.39 11.93
CA ILE A 80 10.92 -6.19 11.09
C ILE A 80 10.17 -5.07 11.77
N SER A 81 10.78 -3.88 11.81
CA SER A 81 10.26 -2.72 12.53
C SER A 81 9.28 -1.89 11.70
N PRO A 82 8.11 -1.50 12.24
CA PRO A 82 7.58 -1.86 13.56
C PRO A 82 7.04 -3.31 13.56
N PRO A 83 7.34 -4.13 14.58
CA PRO A 83 6.86 -5.50 14.61
C PRO A 83 5.34 -5.47 14.73
N ALA A 84 4.67 -6.34 13.97
CA ALA A 84 3.30 -6.71 14.32
C ALA A 84 3.30 -7.27 15.75
N SER A 85 2.24 -7.02 16.52
CA SER A 85 2.14 -7.53 17.89
C SER A 85 2.46 -9.03 17.94
N PRO A 86 3.20 -9.50 18.95
CA PRO A 86 3.51 -10.92 19.08
C PRO A 86 2.21 -11.75 19.15
N PRO A 87 2.24 -13.03 18.72
CA PRO A 87 1.05 -13.87 18.70
C PRO A 87 0.46 -14.06 20.11
N VAL A 88 -0.82 -14.41 20.17
CA VAL A 88 -1.51 -14.68 21.44
C VAL A 88 -0.79 -15.85 22.15
N GLY A 89 -0.37 -15.64 23.40
CA GLY A 89 0.40 -16.62 24.18
C GLY A 89 1.92 -16.54 24.03
N TRP A 90 2.47 -15.53 23.33
CA TRP A 90 3.90 -15.25 23.38
C TRP A 90 4.29 -14.71 24.76
N GLU A 91 5.21 -15.40 25.43
CA GLU A 91 5.81 -14.95 26.69
C GLU A 91 7.31 -14.76 26.49
N GLN A 92 7.85 -13.69 27.07
CA GLN A 92 9.28 -13.46 27.08
C GLN A 92 9.95 -14.58 27.88
N LYS A 93 10.68 -15.46 27.20
CA LYS A 93 11.52 -16.45 27.88
C LYS A 93 12.56 -15.70 28.72
N ILE A 94 12.77 -16.14 29.95
CA ILE A 94 13.87 -15.66 30.79
C ILE A 94 15.17 -16.00 30.04
N GLU A 95 15.97 -14.97 29.73
CA GLU A 95 17.29 -15.17 29.15
C GLU A 95 18.14 -15.97 30.15
N ASP A 96 18.82 -16.99 29.64
CA ASP A 96 19.80 -17.71 30.43
C ASP A 96 20.91 -16.73 30.84
N PRO A 97 21.51 -16.87 32.04
CA PRO A 97 22.61 -16.02 32.46
C PRO A 97 23.74 -16.08 31.41
N PRO A 98 24.52 -15.01 31.23
CA PRO A 98 25.59 -14.99 30.24
C PRO A 98 26.54 -16.18 30.48
N ILE A 99 26.52 -17.14 29.55
CA ILE A 99 27.44 -18.28 29.58
C ILE A 99 28.74 -17.76 29.00
N VAL A 100 29.76 -17.68 29.84
CA VAL A 100 31.13 -17.42 29.39
C VAL A 100 31.64 -18.68 28.70
N ASP A 101 31.50 -18.75 27.39
CA ASP A 101 32.08 -19.84 26.61
C ASP A 101 33.61 -19.71 26.59
N LEU A 102 34.27 -20.60 27.32
CA LEU A 102 35.73 -20.65 27.42
C LEU A 102 36.41 -20.90 26.07
N ASN A 103 35.73 -21.58 25.13
CA ASN A 103 36.27 -21.79 23.79
C ASN A 103 36.29 -20.48 23.00
N LEU A 104 35.25 -19.64 23.17
CA LEU A 104 35.17 -18.34 22.54
C LEU A 104 36.25 -17.40 23.10
N LEU A 105 36.48 -17.47 24.41
CA LEU A 105 37.54 -16.73 25.09
C LEU A 105 38.94 -17.16 24.61
N ALA A 106 39.17 -18.47 24.45
CA ALA A 106 40.39 -19.01 23.88
C ALA A 106 40.59 -18.61 22.41
N ALA A 107 39.51 -18.62 21.61
CA ALA A 107 39.55 -18.18 20.21
C ALA A 107 39.88 -16.68 20.09
N ILE A 108 39.31 -15.83 20.96
CA ILE A 108 39.62 -14.39 21.01
C ILE A 108 41.09 -14.18 21.41
N ALA A 109 41.62 -14.95 22.37
CA ALA A 109 43.02 -14.88 22.75
C ALA A 109 43.97 -15.28 21.60
N GLN A 110 43.55 -16.19 20.72
CA GLN A 110 44.29 -16.59 19.52
C GLN A 110 44.22 -15.55 18.38
N LEU A 111 43.26 -14.63 18.42
CA LEU A 111 43.07 -13.57 17.43
C LEU A 111 43.88 -12.30 17.72
N GLN A 112 44.77 -12.32 18.72
CA GLN A 112 45.73 -11.22 18.90
C GLN A 112 46.69 -11.16 17.69
N PRO A 113 47.04 -9.96 17.20
CA PRO A 113 47.87 -9.79 16.00
C PRO A 113 49.29 -10.34 16.15
#